data_AF-A0A3R7SID2-F1
#
_entry.id   AF-A0A3R7SID2-F1
#
_cell.length_a   1.000
_cell.length_b   1.000
_cell.length_c   1.000
_cell.angle_alpha   90.00
_cell.angle_beta   90.00
_cell.angle_gamma   90.00
#
_symmetry.space_group_name_H-M   'P 1'
#
loop_
_entity.id
_entity.type
_entity.pdbx_description
1 polymer ?
#
loop_
_entity_poly.entity_id
_entity_poly.type
_entity_poly.pdbx_seq_one_letter_code
_entity_poly.pdbx_strand_id
1 'polypeptide(L)'
;MLSEGKPAPDLGMPTQAGNNALFKLVKKAKSEKELIGMIDKLSKKMGGKYKDANDELITRAAVDAYNQKDISGMQKSTDRNVFVQMKGAADLNSGEIILDDGSKIKVKGKEASKVVSNLLKLKSQQRLKVQKAMQKSKKDFNKFFKILNR
;
A
#
# COMPACT_ATOMS: atom_id res chain seq x y z
N MET A 1 -4.21 1.55 -28.10
CA MET A 1 -4.10 0.26 -27.36
C MET A 1 -4.08 0.59 -25.87
N LEU A 2 -5.13 0.23 -25.13
CA LEU A 2 -5.23 0.48 -23.69
C LEU A 2 -4.24 -0.45 -22.98
N SER A 3 -3.43 0.12 -22.09
CA SER A 3 -2.43 -0.58 -21.30
C SER A 3 -3.07 -1.67 -20.44
N GLU A 4 -2.98 -2.91 -20.89
CA GLU A 4 -3.22 -4.08 -20.07
C GLU A 4 -2.10 -4.17 -19.03
N GLY A 5 -2.32 -3.50 -17.91
CA GLY A 5 -1.57 -3.77 -16.68
C GLY A 5 -1.59 -5.27 -16.41
N LYS A 6 -0.50 -5.76 -15.80
CA LYS A 6 -0.18 -7.17 -15.53
C LYS A 6 -1.41 -8.10 -15.49
N PRO A 7 -1.40 -9.24 -16.22
CA PRO A 7 -2.51 -10.17 -16.25
C PRO A 7 -2.95 -10.51 -14.82
N ALA A 8 -4.27 -10.54 -14.60
CA ALA A 8 -4.82 -10.96 -13.33
C ALA A 8 -4.31 -12.37 -12.98
N PRO A 9 -4.01 -12.65 -11.70
CA PRO A 9 -3.80 -14.03 -11.26
C PRO A 9 -5.02 -14.87 -11.63
N ASP A 10 -4.81 -16.15 -11.93
CA ASP A 10 -5.90 -17.06 -12.27
C ASP A 10 -6.80 -17.29 -11.04
N LEU A 11 -8.05 -16.82 -11.11
CA LEU A 11 -9.06 -17.01 -10.07
C LEU A 11 -10.08 -18.10 -10.44
N GLY A 12 -9.79 -18.91 -11.47
CA GLY A 12 -10.62 -20.03 -11.90
C GLY A 12 -11.75 -19.66 -12.86
N MET A 13 -11.83 -18.41 -13.32
CA MET A 13 -12.85 -18.01 -14.30
C MET A 13 -12.56 -18.62 -15.68
N PRO A 14 -13.58 -19.13 -16.39
CA PRO A 14 -13.40 -19.82 -17.68
C PRO A 14 -12.92 -18.91 -18.81
N THR A 15 -13.01 -17.59 -18.64
CA THR A 15 -12.55 -16.61 -19.62
C THR A 15 -11.63 -15.58 -18.97
N GLN A 16 -10.59 -15.16 -19.70
CA GLN A 16 -9.66 -14.13 -19.24
C GLN A 16 -10.36 -12.79 -18.96
N ALA A 17 -11.40 -12.46 -19.73
CA ALA A 17 -12.23 -11.29 -19.50
C ALA A 17 -12.99 -11.37 -18.15
N GLY A 18 -13.55 -12.55 -17.84
CA GLY A 18 -14.19 -12.81 -16.54
C GLY A 18 -13.20 -12.77 -15.39
N ASN A 19 -12.01 -13.34 -15.59
CA ASN A 19 -10.95 -13.34 -14.58
C ASN A 19 -10.46 -11.90 -14.27
N ASN A 20 -10.26 -11.09 -15.30
CA ASN A 20 -9.92 -9.68 -15.17
C ASN A 20 -11.04 -8.87 -14.48
N ALA A 21 -12.31 -9.18 -14.75
CA ALA A 21 -13.44 -8.52 -14.10
C ALA A 21 -13.51 -8.87 -12.60
N LEU A 22 -13.37 -10.15 -12.26
CA LEU A 22 -13.36 -10.63 -10.88
C LEU A 22 -12.19 -10.03 -10.09
N PHE A 23 -10.98 -10.04 -10.65
CA PHE A 23 -9.80 -9.46 -10.01
C PHE A 23 -9.91 -7.93 -9.80
N LYS A 24 -10.60 -7.22 -10.69
CA LYS A 24 -10.92 -5.79 -10.47
C LYS A 24 -11.82 -5.59 -9.26
N LEU A 25 -12.77 -6.48 -9.02
CA LEU A 25 -13.63 -6.44 -7.82
C LEU A 25 -12.82 -6.73 -6.56
N VAL A 26 -11.97 -7.75 -6.57
CA VAL A 26 -11.02 -8.06 -5.47
C VAL A 26 -10.18 -6.83 -5.11
N LYS A 27 -9.67 -6.11 -6.11
CA LYS A 27 -8.92 -4.87 -5.87
C LYS A 27 -9.77 -3.72 -5.31
N LYS A 28 -11.03 -3.61 -5.74
CA LYS A 28 -11.92 -2.51 -5.39
C LYS A 28 -12.60 -2.68 -4.02
N ALA A 29 -12.89 -3.93 -3.63
CA ALA A 29 -13.59 -4.23 -2.40
C ALA A 29 -12.84 -3.71 -1.17
N LYS A 30 -13.59 -3.21 -0.19
CA LYS A 30 -13.08 -2.72 1.10
C LYS A 30 -13.24 -3.74 2.24
N SER A 31 -14.05 -4.77 2.03
CA SER A 31 -14.27 -5.87 2.97
C SER A 31 -14.65 -7.14 2.22
N GLU A 32 -14.46 -8.30 2.85
CA GLU A 32 -14.84 -9.60 2.28
C GLU A 32 -16.34 -9.68 1.97
N LYS A 33 -17.19 -9.19 2.88
CA LYS A 33 -18.65 -9.11 2.68
C LYS A 33 -19.02 -8.25 1.47
N GLU A 34 -18.31 -7.15 1.26
CA GLU A 34 -18.49 -6.29 0.09
C GLU A 34 -18.04 -6.99 -1.20
N LEU A 35 -16.93 -7.75 -1.15
CA LEU A 35 -16.44 -8.55 -2.27
C LEU A 35 -17.48 -9.59 -2.70
N ILE A 36 -18.01 -10.39 -1.77
CA ILE A 36 -19.04 -11.41 -2.05
C ILE A 36 -20.28 -10.76 -2.69
N GLY A 37 -20.74 -9.62 -2.15
CA GLY A 37 -21.86 -8.89 -2.74
C GLY A 37 -21.58 -8.34 -4.14
N MET A 38 -20.33 -7.98 -4.45
CA MET A 38 -19.92 -7.56 -5.80
C MET A 38 -19.83 -8.76 -6.76
N ILE A 39 -19.37 -9.91 -6.29
CA ILE A 39 -19.30 -11.16 -7.07
C ILE A 39 -20.71 -11.63 -7.45
N ASP A 40 -21.66 -11.64 -6.50
CA ASP A 40 -23.06 -11.97 -6.78
C ASP A 40 -23.65 -11.05 -7.87
N LYS A 41 -23.41 -9.74 -7.78
CA LYS A 41 -23.82 -8.77 -8.81
C LYS A 41 -23.13 -9.00 -10.16
N LEU A 42 -21.86 -9.40 -10.16
CA LEU A 42 -21.13 -9.72 -11.39
C LEU A 42 -21.73 -10.96 -12.07
N SER A 43 -22.06 -11.99 -11.29
CA SER A 43 -22.63 -13.25 -11.79
C SER A 43 -23.96 -13.06 -12.51
N LYS A 44 -24.77 -12.10 -12.04
CA LYS A 44 -26.08 -11.75 -12.61
C LYS A 44 -25.97 -10.74 -13.76
N LYS A 45 -24.79 -10.15 -14.00
CA LYS A 45 -24.58 -9.13 -15.03
C LYS A 45 -24.38 -9.76 -16.41
N MET A 46 -24.72 -9.01 -17.46
CA MET A 46 -24.53 -9.43 -18.86
C MET A 46 -25.15 -10.80 -19.20
N GLY A 47 -26.39 -11.05 -18.74
CA GLY A 47 -27.15 -12.25 -19.11
C GLY A 47 -26.53 -13.58 -18.65
N GLY A 48 -25.77 -13.59 -17.55
CA GLY A 48 -25.14 -14.80 -17.02
C GLY A 48 -23.78 -15.12 -17.62
N LYS A 49 -23.17 -14.20 -18.40
CA LYS A 49 -21.82 -14.35 -18.95
C LYS A 49 -20.73 -14.61 -17.89
N TYR A 50 -20.96 -14.16 -16.66
CA TYR A 50 -20.06 -14.36 -15.53
C TYR A 50 -20.69 -15.20 -14.43
N LYS A 51 -21.69 -16.03 -14.73
CA LYS A 51 -22.42 -16.85 -13.75
C LYS A 51 -21.48 -17.69 -12.88
N ASP A 52 -20.39 -18.16 -13.46
CA ASP A 52 -19.38 -19.00 -12.80
C ASP A 52 -18.60 -18.21 -11.73
N ALA A 53 -18.67 -16.88 -11.72
CA ALA A 53 -18.05 -16.07 -10.67
C ALA A 53 -18.59 -16.39 -9.27
N ASN A 54 -19.85 -16.86 -9.17
CA ASN A 54 -20.48 -17.25 -7.91
C ASN A 54 -20.26 -18.73 -7.55
N ASP A 55 -19.45 -19.46 -8.33
CA ASP A 55 -19.02 -20.80 -7.96
C ASP A 55 -18.21 -20.75 -6.67
N GLU A 56 -18.35 -21.77 -5.81
CA GLU A 56 -17.69 -21.81 -4.52
C GLU A 56 -16.16 -21.75 -4.65
N LEU A 57 -15.59 -22.44 -5.65
CA LEU A 57 -14.14 -22.46 -5.87
C LEU A 57 -13.63 -21.10 -6.35
N ILE A 58 -14.36 -20.46 -7.26
CA ILE A 58 -14.01 -19.16 -7.83
C ILE A 58 -14.17 -18.05 -6.79
N THR A 59 -15.26 -18.10 -6.01
CA THR A 59 -15.49 -17.16 -4.90
C THR A 59 -14.41 -17.31 -3.84
N ARG A 60 -14.05 -18.54 -3.47
CA ARG A 60 -12.99 -18.82 -2.51
C ARG A 60 -11.63 -18.34 -3.02
N ALA A 61 -11.30 -18.56 -4.29
CA ALA A 61 -10.08 -18.03 -4.90
C ALA A 61 -10.04 -16.49 -4.89
N ALA A 62 -11.19 -15.83 -5.13
CA ALA A 62 -11.29 -14.37 -5.06
C ALA A 62 -11.11 -13.85 -3.62
N VAL A 63 -11.68 -14.54 -2.62
CA VAL A 63 -11.51 -14.21 -1.20
C VAL A 63 -10.07 -14.45 -0.73
N ASP A 64 -9.44 -15.53 -1.17
CA ASP A 64 -8.04 -15.82 -0.86
C ASP A 64 -7.12 -14.74 -1.47
N ALA A 65 -7.33 -14.38 -2.74
CA ALA A 65 -6.62 -13.28 -3.38
C ALA A 65 -6.86 -11.92 -2.70
N TYR A 66 -8.06 -11.71 -2.15
CA TYR A 66 -8.39 -10.54 -1.35
C TYR A 66 -7.61 -10.50 -0.02
N ASN A 67 -7.54 -11.63 0.67
CA ASN A 67 -6.79 -11.76 1.93
C ASN A 67 -5.28 -11.65 1.69
N GLN A 68 -4.76 -12.17 0.58
CA GLN A 68 -3.36 -12.00 0.19
C GLN A 68 -2.99 -10.56 -0.19
N LYS A 69 -3.94 -9.77 -0.72
CA LYS A 69 -3.71 -8.34 -1.03
C LYS A 69 -3.28 -7.57 0.23
N ASP A 70 -3.77 -7.94 1.39
CA ASP A 70 -3.42 -7.31 2.66
C ASP A 70 -2.03 -7.71 3.17
N ILE A 71 -1.57 -8.94 2.85
CA ILE A 71 -0.21 -9.42 3.19
C ILE A 71 0.87 -8.58 2.50
N SER A 72 0.63 -8.14 1.25
CA SER A 72 1.52 -7.18 0.55
C SER A 72 1.49 -5.77 1.18
N GLY A 73 0.42 -5.43 1.91
CA GLY A 73 0.29 -4.19 2.68
C GLY A 73 0.99 -4.26 4.05
N MET A 74 1.05 -5.43 4.66
CA MET A 74 1.78 -5.69 5.91
C MET A 74 3.28 -5.39 5.73
N GLN A 75 3.86 -5.81 4.60
CA GLN A 75 5.25 -5.50 4.25
C GLN A 75 5.46 -3.98 3.99
N LYS A 76 4.45 -3.27 3.48
CA LYS A 76 4.51 -1.81 3.40
C LYS A 76 4.44 -1.14 4.77
N SER A 77 3.68 -1.66 5.73
CA SER A 77 3.50 -1.03 7.04
C SER A 77 4.70 -1.26 7.98
N THR A 78 5.26 -2.47 7.96
CA THR A 78 6.33 -2.85 8.90
C THR A 78 7.69 -2.21 8.55
N ASP A 79 7.94 -1.89 7.27
CA ASP A 79 9.18 -1.25 6.79
C ASP A 79 9.08 0.27 6.53
N ARG A 80 7.94 0.90 6.85
CA ARG A 80 7.73 2.36 6.63
C ARG A 80 8.36 3.25 7.70
N ASN A 81 9.38 2.78 8.42
CA ASN A 81 10.06 3.61 9.42
C ASN A 81 10.72 4.82 8.72
N VAL A 82 10.22 6.03 9.04
CA VAL A 82 10.74 7.29 8.50
C VAL A 82 12.26 7.43 8.68
N PHE A 83 12.82 6.83 9.73
CA PHE A 83 14.25 6.85 9.98
C PHE A 83 15.05 6.03 8.96
N VAL A 84 14.57 4.83 8.60
CA VAL A 84 15.21 3.96 7.61
C VAL A 84 15.11 4.60 6.22
N GLN A 85 13.94 5.15 5.89
CA GLN A 85 13.72 5.87 4.63
C GLN A 85 14.62 7.11 4.51
N MET A 86 14.80 7.87 5.60
CA MET A 86 15.72 9.01 5.66
C MET A 86 17.19 8.61 5.54
N LYS A 87 17.58 7.47 6.12
CA LYS A 87 18.94 6.93 5.96
C LYS A 87 19.21 6.59 4.48
N GLY A 88 18.31 5.86 3.84
CA GLY A 88 18.41 5.57 2.40
C GLY A 88 18.43 6.84 1.53
N ALA A 89 17.64 7.86 1.88
CA ALA A 89 17.68 9.16 1.19
C ALA A 89 19.02 9.90 1.38
N ALA A 90 19.67 9.74 2.53
CA ALA A 90 20.99 10.30 2.79
C ALA A 90 22.07 9.57 1.97
N ASP A 91 22.03 8.23 1.93
CA ASP A 91 22.97 7.40 1.17
C ASP A 91 22.87 7.65 -0.35
N LEU A 92 21.64 7.80 -0.87
CA LEU A 92 21.38 8.00 -2.31
C LEU A 92 21.44 9.46 -2.76
N ASN A 93 21.85 10.39 -1.89
CA ASN A 93 21.83 11.85 -2.11
C ASN A 93 20.44 12.46 -2.42
N SER A 94 19.38 11.66 -2.47
CA SER A 94 17.98 12.06 -2.58
C SER A 94 17.08 10.88 -2.22
N GLY A 95 15.86 11.16 -1.76
CA GLY A 95 14.88 10.10 -1.51
C GLY A 95 13.47 10.61 -1.32
N GLU A 96 12.52 9.70 -1.41
CA GLU A 96 11.10 9.98 -1.24
C GLU A 96 10.59 9.25 0.00
N ILE A 97 10.16 10.01 1.01
CA ILE A 97 9.64 9.48 2.27
C ILE A 97 8.13 9.31 2.13
N ILE A 98 7.65 8.11 2.40
CA ILE A 98 6.24 7.77 2.43
C ILE A 98 5.78 7.72 3.89
N LEU A 99 4.73 8.49 4.18
CA LEU A 99 4.12 8.59 5.50
C LEU A 99 2.92 7.62 5.66
N ASP A 100 2.41 7.49 6.88
CA ASP A 100 1.28 6.61 7.20
C ASP A 100 -0.02 7.07 6.55
N ASP A 101 -0.20 8.39 6.39
CA ASP A 101 -1.31 9.00 5.63
C ASP A 101 -1.20 8.77 4.11
N GLY A 102 -0.16 8.06 3.65
CA GLY A 102 0.12 7.78 2.24
C GLY A 102 0.74 8.95 1.49
N SER A 103 0.95 10.09 2.14
CA SER A 103 1.62 11.23 1.52
C SER A 103 3.10 10.95 1.31
N LYS A 104 3.66 11.63 0.29
CA LYS A 104 5.05 11.47 -0.12
C LYS A 104 5.79 12.79 -0.04
N ILE A 105 7.02 12.75 0.44
CA ILE A 105 7.86 13.94 0.62
C ILE A 105 9.23 13.65 0.03
N LYS A 106 9.63 14.45 -0.97
CA LYS A 106 10.98 14.41 -1.50
C LYS A 106 11.92 15.16 -0.57
N VAL A 107 13.08 14.56 -0.31
CA VAL A 107 14.09 15.09 0.60
C VAL A 107 15.45 15.01 -0.08
N LYS A 108 16.26 16.06 0.06
CA LYS A 108 17.65 16.05 -0.43
C LYS A 108 18.52 15.27 0.56
N GLY A 109 19.51 14.52 0.07
CA GLY A 109 20.35 13.69 0.92
C GLY A 109 21.13 14.47 1.98
N LYS A 110 21.57 15.70 1.68
CA LYS A 110 22.22 16.59 2.67
C LYS A 110 21.31 16.89 3.86
N GLU A 111 20.04 17.17 3.61
CA GLU A 111 19.06 17.47 4.66
C GLU A 111 18.67 16.19 5.41
N ALA A 112 18.48 15.09 4.70
CA ALA A 112 18.21 13.79 5.30
C ALA A 112 19.36 13.34 6.24
N SER A 113 20.61 13.51 5.84
CA SER A 113 21.79 13.19 6.65
C SER A 113 21.86 14.00 7.95
N LYS A 114 21.57 15.32 7.88
CA LYS A 114 21.47 16.18 9.08
C LYS A 114 20.38 15.71 10.04
N VAL A 115 19.20 15.43 9.50
CA VAL A 115 18.05 14.96 10.29
C VAL A 115 18.34 13.62 10.94
N VAL A 116 18.92 12.66 10.22
CA VAL A 116 19.34 11.36 10.76
C VAL A 116 20.37 11.53 11.87
N SER A 117 21.40 12.36 11.64
CA SER A 117 22.45 12.63 12.64
C SER A 117 21.87 13.26 13.91
N ASN A 118 20.94 14.21 13.77
CA ASN A 118 20.30 14.85 14.92
C ASN A 118 19.30 13.93 15.63
N LEU A 119 18.63 13.02 14.91
CA LEU A 119 17.82 11.95 15.52
C LEU A 119 18.66 10.97 16.33
N LEU A 120 19.88 10.67 15.89
CA LEU A 120 20.81 9.78 16.60
C LEU A 120 21.37 10.39 17.89
N LYS A 121 21.45 11.73 17.98
CA LYS A 121 21.84 12.45 19.21
C LYS A 121 20.76 12.42 20.30
N LEU A 122 19.50 12.12 19.95
CA LEU A 122 18.41 12.01 20.91
C LEU A 122 18.49 10.69 21.68
N LYS A 123 18.04 10.70 22.94
CA LYS A 123 17.83 9.47 23.72
C LYS A 123 16.85 8.54 22.99
N SER A 124 17.05 7.23 23.09
CA SER A 124 16.27 6.21 22.36
C SER A 124 14.74 6.41 22.46
N GLN A 125 14.23 6.74 23.64
CA GLN A 125 12.79 7.00 23.85
C GLN A 125 12.30 8.27 23.15
N GLN A 126 13.08 9.35 23.17
CA GLN A 126 12.75 10.60 22.48
C GLN A 126 12.80 10.40 20.97
N ARG A 127 13.83 9.70 20.48
CA ARG A 127 13.97 9.33 19.07
C ARG A 127 12.75 8.57 18.57
N LEU A 128 12.28 7.56 19.31
CA LEU A 128 11.09 6.79 18.94
C LEU A 128 9.83 7.67 18.86
N LYS A 129 9.63 8.58 19.82
CA LYS A 129 8.50 9.53 19.82
C LYS A 129 8.53 10.44 18.59
N VAL A 130 9.71 10.98 18.24
CA VAL A 130 9.88 11.87 17.09
C VAL A 130 9.69 11.11 15.77
N GLN A 131 10.23 9.88 15.65
CA GLN A 131 10.02 9.04 14.46
C GLN A 131 8.53 8.75 14.23
N LYS A 132 7.81 8.32 15.27
CA LYS A 132 6.35 8.08 15.18
C LYS A 132 5.57 9.33 14.80
N ALA A 133 5.94 10.48 15.35
CA ALA A 133 5.28 11.74 15.01
C ALA A 133 5.55 12.16 13.56
N MET A 134 6.80 12.05 13.09
CA MET A 134 7.18 12.34 11.71
C MET A 134 6.49 11.42 10.70
N GLN A 135 6.25 10.16 11.06
CA GLN A 135 5.63 9.18 10.18
C GLN A 135 4.11 9.41 9.98
N LYS A 136 3.46 10.12 10.91
CA LYS A 136 2.00 10.24 10.95
C LYS A 136 1.40 11.10 9.84
N SER A 137 1.96 12.30 9.61
CA SER A 137 1.38 13.26 8.66
C SER A 137 2.42 14.22 8.08
N LYS A 138 2.15 14.78 6.90
CA LYS A 138 3.03 15.77 6.27
C LYS A 138 3.29 17.00 7.13
N LYS A 139 2.29 17.42 7.93
CA LYS A 139 2.40 18.56 8.85
C LYS A 139 3.40 18.26 9.97
N ASP A 140 3.26 17.10 10.61
CA ASP A 140 4.13 16.68 11.69
C ASP A 140 5.55 16.42 11.19
N PHE A 141 5.68 15.76 10.03
CA PHE A 141 6.95 15.58 9.35
C PHE A 141 7.67 16.92 9.16
N ASN A 142 7.03 17.90 8.52
CA ASN A 142 7.66 19.19 8.24
C ASN A 142 8.05 19.95 9.52
N LYS A 143 7.25 19.83 10.59
CA LYS A 143 7.55 20.44 11.88
C LYS A 143 8.85 19.89 12.46
N PHE A 144 8.96 18.57 12.60
CA PHE A 144 10.16 17.94 13.15
C PHE A 144 11.34 18.00 12.20
N PHE A 145 11.11 17.92 10.89
CA PHE A 145 12.14 18.10 9.86
C PHE A 145 12.82 19.46 9.98
N LYS A 146 12.06 20.55 10.13
CA LYS A 146 12.62 21.90 10.35
C LYS A 146 13.41 22.01 11.67
N ILE A 147 12.94 21.38 12.74
CA ILE A 147 13.63 21.37 14.03
C ILE A 147 14.97 20.63 13.94
N LEU A 148 14.99 19.50 13.24
CA LEU A 148 16.14 18.61 13.12
C LEU A 148 17.11 18.99 11.99
N ASN A 149 16.70 19.81 11.04
CA ASN A 149 17.52 20.32 9.94
C ASN A 149 18.08 21.72 10.22
N ARG A 150 18.00 22.18 11.47
CA ARG A 150 18.51 23.48 11.92
C ARG A 150 20.03 23.49 12.06
#